data_AF-A0A5J5CW20-F1
#
_entry.id   AF-A0A5J5CW20-F1
#
_cell.length_a   1.000
_cell.length_b   1.000
_cell.length_c   1.000
_cell.angle_alpha   90.00
_cell.angle_beta   90.00
_cell.angle_gamma   90.00
#
_symmetry.space_group_name_H-M   'P 1'
#
loop_
_entity.id
_entity.type
_entity.pdbx_description
1 polymer ?
#
loop_
_entity_poly.entity_id
_entity_poly.type
_entity_poly.pdbx_seq_one_letter_code
_entity_poly.pdbx_strand_id
1 'polypeptide(L)'
;MLFKSLVGSACTLLGAATAFKFAPVEVQAQAAALLHSAVRKSSLVEQANMRVELLPALSDNYMYLLIDVDSREAAIVDPVEPIKVVEAVRKHGVKLTTILTTHHHWDHASGNEKMVKLMPGLRVYGGDDRIDAITKKVSHSNNLKIGSLNVKWDTLFMAGCGKFFEGTAEQMYKALIEILGSLPPETRVYCGHEYTVSNLKFARYVEPDNEVIQKKLAWAKEKCSKGEPTIPSTLAEEFTFNPFMRVNVAHCGAQSYSFNGAMKVKVISILEDNYMYLLIEEQSKQAIAVDPAVPHRLLEIVKREALSLKAVLTTHHHWDHARGNEALLKEVPGLRVYGGDDRIGGLTDKVTDGQELKFISINVRCLFTPCHTSGHMCYFVWEDGCTDAPAVFTGDTLFIGGCGQFLEGTAEQMFHNLTQVLGTLPQDTARDNDDKPTVPSTLMEEFEYNPFLRLSEERVQKYTGKTDPIEVLRVLRKERDTFKKPKQRLPPHAMLALEWGLLRP
;
A
#
# COMPACT_ATOMS: atom_id res chain seq x y z
N MET A 1 12.13 48.34 37.75
CA MET A 1 11.06 48.22 38.76
C MET A 1 10.04 47.24 38.21
N LEU A 2 10.32 45.94 38.39
CA LEU A 2 9.79 45.12 39.48
C LEU A 2 8.34 44.67 39.20
N PHE A 3 8.23 43.40 38.79
CA PHE A 3 7.31 42.42 39.37
C PHE A 3 6.10 43.03 40.13
N LYS A 4 4.94 43.11 39.48
CA LYS A 4 3.57 42.95 40.05
C LYS A 4 2.52 43.54 39.10
N SER A 5 1.99 42.71 38.21
CA SER A 5 0.54 42.67 37.92
C SER A 5 0.16 41.34 37.24
N LEU A 6 0.81 40.24 37.65
CA LEU A 6 0.06 39.00 37.85
C LEU A 6 -0.77 39.22 39.12
N VAL A 7 -1.98 38.65 39.15
CA VAL A 7 -3.07 38.87 40.14
C VAL A 7 -4.01 40.03 39.77
N GLY A 8 -4.57 39.94 38.56
CA GLY A 8 -5.91 40.41 38.22
C GLY A 8 -6.75 39.19 37.82
N SER A 9 -6.91 38.26 38.76
CA SER A 9 -7.44 36.91 38.57
C SER A 9 -8.97 36.88 38.34
N ALA A 10 -9.35 35.92 37.49
CA ALA A 10 -10.59 35.14 37.52
C ALA A 10 -11.91 35.77 37.06
N CYS A 11 -12.13 37.08 37.09
CA CYS A 11 -13.46 37.63 36.72
C CYS A 11 -13.70 37.87 35.22
N THR A 12 -12.67 37.86 34.36
CA THR A 12 -12.84 38.03 32.89
C THR A 12 -12.91 36.72 32.10
N LEU A 13 -12.52 35.59 32.69
CA LEU A 13 -12.60 34.27 32.04
C LEU A 13 -13.99 33.62 32.13
N LEU A 14 -14.79 33.96 33.14
CA LEU A 14 -16.16 33.47 33.27
C LEU A 14 -17.14 34.12 32.26
N GLY A 15 -16.86 35.35 31.83
CA GLY A 15 -17.62 36.01 30.75
C GLY A 15 -17.29 35.48 29.35
N ALA A 16 -16.03 35.07 29.13
CA ALA A 16 -15.60 34.48 27.86
C ALA A 16 -16.11 33.03 27.68
N ALA A 17 -16.14 32.23 28.74
CA ALA A 17 -16.60 30.83 28.69
C ALA A 17 -18.11 30.69 28.41
N THR A 18 -18.92 31.66 28.83
CA THR A 18 -20.36 31.70 28.55
C THR A 18 -20.64 32.16 27.11
N ALA A 19 -19.93 33.16 26.59
CA ALA A 19 -20.02 33.57 25.19
C ALA A 19 -19.55 32.47 24.22
N PHE A 20 -18.55 31.69 24.61
CA PHE A 20 -18.00 30.61 23.79
C PHE A 20 -19.00 29.47 23.55
N LYS A 21 -19.84 29.12 24.54
CA LYS A 21 -20.87 28.08 24.41
C LYS A 21 -21.97 28.39 23.38
N PHE A 22 -22.20 29.67 23.08
CA PHE A 22 -23.20 30.12 22.12
C PHE A 22 -22.59 30.57 20.78
N ALA A 23 -21.27 30.50 20.64
CA ALA A 23 -20.60 30.76 19.37
C ALA A 23 -20.93 29.63 18.36
N PRO A 24 -20.99 29.94 17.05
CA PRO A 24 -21.13 28.92 16.01
C PRO A 24 -20.09 27.82 16.15
N VAL A 25 -20.44 26.58 15.78
CA VAL A 25 -19.57 25.40 15.90
C VAL A 25 -18.19 25.63 15.27
N GLU A 26 -18.13 26.34 14.14
CA GLU A 26 -16.88 26.71 13.46
C GLU A 26 -15.98 27.61 14.31
N VAL A 27 -16.55 28.56 15.05
CA VAL A 27 -15.81 29.47 15.95
C VAL A 27 -15.28 28.71 17.16
N GLN A 28 -16.08 27.78 17.71
CA GLN A 28 -15.64 26.92 18.79
C GLN A 28 -14.49 25.99 18.35
N ALA A 29 -14.60 25.39 17.16
CA ALA A 29 -13.57 24.53 16.58
C ALA A 29 -12.27 25.30 16.30
N GLN A 30 -12.34 26.51 15.74
CA GLN A 30 -11.18 27.36 15.49
C GLN A 30 -10.44 27.73 16.79
N ALA A 31 -11.16 28.11 17.84
CA ALA A 31 -10.50 28.48 19.09
C ALA A 31 -10.00 27.28 19.90
N ALA A 32 -10.64 26.10 19.81
CA ALA A 32 -10.08 24.86 20.34
C ALA A 32 -8.80 24.45 19.58
N ALA A 33 -8.77 24.59 18.25
CA ALA A 33 -7.59 24.35 17.43
C ALA A 33 -6.44 25.31 17.78
N LEU A 34 -6.74 26.60 18.02
CA LEU A 34 -5.76 27.59 18.46
C LEU A 34 -5.15 27.25 19.83
N LEU A 35 -5.97 26.82 20.79
CA LEU A 35 -5.53 26.35 22.12
C LEU A 35 -4.63 25.11 22.01
N HIS A 36 -4.99 24.13 21.16
CA HIS A 36 -4.15 22.96 20.91
C HIS A 36 -2.82 23.31 20.23
N SER A 37 -2.82 24.28 19.30
CA SER A 37 -1.60 24.76 18.64
C SER A 37 -0.60 25.35 19.64
N ALA A 38 -1.08 26.00 20.72
CA ALA A 38 -0.25 26.66 21.72
C ALA A 38 0.51 25.68 22.64
N VAL A 39 0.11 24.40 22.66
CA VAL A 39 0.75 23.34 23.47
C VAL A 39 1.89 22.66 22.69
N ARG A 40 1.83 22.67 21.35
CA ARG A 40 2.86 22.06 20.50
C ARG A 40 4.06 22.99 20.34
N LYS A 41 5.27 22.44 20.45
CA LYS A 41 6.51 23.22 20.34
C LYS A 41 6.93 23.38 18.88
N SER A 42 7.40 24.58 18.53
CA SER A 42 8.16 24.76 17.30
C SER A 42 9.51 24.05 17.40
N SER A 43 10.02 23.59 16.25
CA SER A 43 11.30 22.89 16.14
C SER A 43 12.08 23.45 14.98
N LEU A 44 13.38 23.64 15.16
CA LEU A 44 14.28 24.08 14.10
C LEU A 44 15.12 22.90 13.63
N VAL A 45 15.07 22.63 12.34
CA VAL A 45 15.88 21.60 11.68
C VAL A 45 16.95 22.29 10.84
N GLU A 46 18.21 22.08 11.21
CA GLU A 46 19.35 22.65 10.50
C GLU A 46 19.94 21.66 9.47
N GLN A 47 20.40 22.22 8.35
CA GLN A 47 21.15 21.60 7.27
C GLN A 47 22.23 22.58 6.81
N ALA A 48 23.20 22.13 6.01
CA ALA A 48 24.40 22.90 5.68
C ALA A 48 24.11 24.32 5.16
N ASN A 49 23.18 24.46 4.21
CA ASN A 49 22.78 25.74 3.60
C ASN A 49 21.28 26.07 3.79
N MET A 50 20.52 25.23 4.51
CA MET A 50 19.08 25.39 4.70
C MET A 50 18.69 25.20 6.17
N ARG A 51 17.77 26.02 6.67
CA ARG A 51 17.08 25.76 7.94
C ARG A 51 15.58 25.65 7.70
N VAL A 52 14.93 24.74 8.42
CA VAL A 52 13.48 24.56 8.36
C VAL A 52 12.91 24.73 9.76
N GLU A 53 12.14 25.78 10.00
CA GLU A 53 11.38 25.94 11.23
C GLU A 53 9.98 25.36 11.06
N LEU A 54 9.64 24.40 11.91
CA LEU A 54 8.32 23.80 12.01
C LEU A 54 7.45 24.70 12.89
N LEU A 55 6.37 25.22 12.31
CA LEU A 55 5.41 26.09 12.98
C LEU A 55 4.09 25.33 13.16
N PRO A 56 3.74 24.92 14.41
CA PRO A 56 2.46 24.28 14.67
C PRO A 56 1.30 25.22 14.32
N ALA A 57 0.35 24.71 13.54
CA ALA A 57 -0.87 25.41 13.16
C ALA A 57 -2.08 24.52 13.42
N LEU A 58 -3.20 25.13 13.80
CA LEU A 58 -4.44 24.43 14.13
C LEU A 58 -4.20 23.30 15.17
N SER A 59 -5.05 22.26 15.16
CA SER A 59 -4.94 21.11 16.06
C SER A 59 -3.76 20.19 15.75
N ASP A 60 -3.52 19.90 14.47
CA ASP A 60 -2.65 18.82 14.00
C ASP A 60 -1.79 19.21 12.79
N ASN A 61 -1.91 20.42 12.25
CA ASN A 61 -1.14 20.85 11.08
C ASN A 61 0.24 21.44 11.46
N TYR A 62 1.15 21.50 10.50
CA TYR A 62 2.39 22.27 10.53
C TYR A 62 2.53 23.12 9.28
N MET A 63 3.07 24.32 9.47
CA MET A 63 3.60 25.19 8.41
C MET A 63 5.13 25.13 8.47
N TYR A 64 5.81 25.36 7.35
CA TYR A 64 7.27 25.23 7.27
C TYR A 64 7.93 26.50 6.77
N LEU A 65 8.71 27.17 7.63
CA LEU A 65 9.54 28.28 7.21
C LEU A 65 10.89 27.74 6.72
N LEU A 66 11.06 27.70 5.40
CA LEU A 66 12.30 27.35 4.72
C LEU A 66 13.19 28.58 4.64
N ILE A 67 14.41 28.50 5.19
CA ILE A 67 15.38 29.59 5.24
C ILE A 67 16.63 29.17 4.48
N ASP A 68 16.98 29.92 3.45
CA ASP A 68 18.31 29.89 2.86
C ASP A 68 19.28 30.62 3.78
N VAL A 69 20.27 29.89 4.30
CA VAL A 69 21.24 30.44 5.25
C VAL A 69 22.09 31.54 4.59
N ASP A 70 22.44 31.35 3.32
CA ASP A 70 23.40 32.21 2.63
C ASP A 70 22.75 33.51 2.16
N SER A 71 21.63 33.42 1.44
CA SER A 71 20.95 34.60 0.91
C SER A 71 20.04 35.30 1.91
N ARG A 72 19.69 34.61 3.02
CA ARG A 72 18.70 35.06 4.01
C ARG A 72 17.29 35.22 3.42
N GLU A 73 17.05 34.68 2.22
CA GLU A 73 15.70 34.54 1.68
C GLU A 73 14.98 33.36 2.33
N ALA A 74 13.66 33.46 2.40
CA ALA A 74 12.81 32.43 2.95
C ALA A 74 11.56 32.18 2.10
N ALA A 75 11.02 30.97 2.23
CA ALA A 75 9.67 30.64 1.81
C ALA A 75 8.88 30.02 2.95
N ILE A 76 7.56 30.20 2.91
CA ILE A 76 6.63 29.56 3.83
C ILE A 76 5.79 28.54 3.08
N VAL A 77 5.68 27.34 3.64
CA VAL A 77 4.80 26.29 3.14
C VAL A 77 3.49 26.31 3.92
N ASP A 78 2.35 26.33 3.21
CA ASP A 78 0.98 26.25 3.74
C ASP A 78 0.68 27.23 4.92
N PRO A 79 0.74 28.56 4.70
CA PRO A 79 0.75 29.56 5.77
C PRO A 79 -0.62 29.84 6.41
N VAL A 80 -1.36 28.81 6.85
CA VAL A 80 -2.74 28.92 7.38
C VAL A 80 -2.88 29.87 8.59
N GLU A 81 -1.80 30.11 9.35
CA GLU A 81 -1.75 31.10 10.43
C GLU A 81 -0.72 32.23 10.17
N PRO A 82 -1.06 33.24 9.35
CA PRO A 82 -0.13 34.27 8.87
C PRO A 82 0.66 35.03 9.95
N ILE A 83 0.07 35.24 11.12
CA ILE A 83 0.72 36.01 12.19
C ILE A 83 1.92 35.27 12.76
N LYS A 84 1.81 33.95 12.99
CA LYS A 84 2.93 33.11 13.44
C LYS A 84 4.07 33.10 12.42
N VAL A 85 3.75 33.12 11.13
CA VAL A 85 4.74 33.21 10.05
C VAL A 85 5.49 34.54 10.13
N VAL A 86 4.79 35.66 10.27
CA VAL A 86 5.43 36.99 10.40
C VAL A 86 6.32 37.07 11.63
N GLU A 87 5.90 36.49 12.76
CA GLU A 87 6.72 36.41 13.98
C GLU A 87 7.97 35.56 13.77
N ALA A 88 7.86 34.40 13.14
CA ALA A 88 8.99 33.53 12.80
C ALA A 88 9.98 34.22 11.84
N VAL A 89 9.48 34.90 10.81
CA VAL A 89 10.29 35.68 9.86
C VAL A 89 11.06 36.79 10.58
N ARG A 90 10.42 37.51 11.52
CA ARG A 90 11.07 38.55 12.34
C ARG A 90 12.09 37.95 13.30
N LYS A 91 11.74 36.88 14.00
CA LYS A 91 12.63 36.14 14.92
C LYS A 91 13.90 35.71 14.22
N HIS A 92 13.78 35.18 13.00
CA HIS A 92 14.93 34.71 12.24
C HIS A 92 15.63 35.82 11.46
N GLY A 93 15.03 37.01 11.28
CA GLY A 93 15.63 38.13 10.54
C GLY A 93 15.84 37.82 9.06
N VAL A 94 14.88 37.16 8.43
CA VAL A 94 14.94 36.68 7.03
C VAL A 94 13.97 37.45 6.14
N LYS A 95 14.22 37.43 4.82
CA LYS A 95 13.33 38.04 3.83
C LYS A 95 12.41 36.97 3.25
N LEU A 96 11.14 36.97 3.66
CA LEU A 96 10.14 36.10 3.05
C LEU A 96 9.84 36.58 1.61
N THR A 97 10.07 35.72 0.63
CA THR A 97 9.85 36.04 -0.80
C THR A 97 8.78 35.19 -1.47
N THR A 98 8.45 34.05 -0.86
CA THR A 98 7.71 32.99 -1.54
C THR A 98 6.74 32.28 -0.60
N ILE A 99 5.53 32.00 -1.09
CA ILE A 99 4.56 31.09 -0.48
C ILE A 99 4.47 29.85 -1.36
N LEU A 100 4.60 28.68 -0.75
CA LEU A 100 4.40 27.39 -1.38
C LEU A 100 3.13 26.77 -0.80
N THR A 101 2.11 26.59 -1.63
CA THR A 101 0.86 25.95 -1.20
C THR A 101 0.76 24.58 -1.83
N THR A 102 0.64 23.56 -0.99
CA THR A 102 0.65 22.15 -1.40
C THR A 102 -0.63 21.78 -2.14
N HIS A 103 -1.80 22.15 -1.60
CA HIS A 103 -3.11 21.87 -2.17
C HIS A 103 -4.18 22.88 -1.70
N HIS A 104 -5.36 22.84 -2.31
CA HIS A 104 -6.40 23.88 -2.18
C HIS A 104 -7.26 23.78 -0.91
N HIS A 105 -7.07 22.78 -0.05
CA HIS A 105 -7.89 22.68 1.16
C HIS A 105 -7.64 23.87 2.10
N TRP A 106 -8.70 24.28 2.80
CA TRP A 106 -8.73 25.52 3.58
C TRP A 106 -7.67 25.54 4.69
N ASP A 107 -7.38 24.40 5.29
CA ASP A 107 -6.42 24.22 6.38
C ASP A 107 -4.95 24.30 5.94
N HIS A 108 -4.72 24.49 4.62
CA HIS A 108 -3.42 24.74 4.01
C HIS A 108 -3.38 26.08 3.27
N ALA A 109 -4.40 26.38 2.46
CA ALA A 109 -4.40 27.50 1.52
C ALA A 109 -4.99 28.82 2.07
N SER A 110 -5.86 28.77 3.09
CA SER A 110 -6.67 29.94 3.50
C SER A 110 -5.86 31.14 4.02
N GLY A 111 -4.60 30.92 4.39
CA GLY A 111 -3.71 32.00 4.84
C GLY A 111 -3.05 32.81 3.73
N ASN A 112 -3.11 32.35 2.47
CA ASN A 112 -2.37 32.93 1.34
C ASN A 112 -2.69 34.42 1.12
N GLU A 113 -3.97 34.76 0.95
CA GLU A 113 -4.35 36.17 0.70
C GLU A 113 -3.91 37.10 1.82
N LYS A 114 -4.07 36.65 3.06
CA LYS A 114 -3.74 37.45 4.24
C LYS A 114 -2.23 37.63 4.34
N MET A 115 -1.43 36.62 3.99
CA MET A 115 0.03 36.75 3.89
C MET A 115 0.42 37.79 2.83
N VAL A 116 -0.16 37.75 1.63
CA VAL A 116 0.12 38.72 0.56
C VAL A 116 -0.27 40.15 0.97
N LYS A 117 -1.38 40.31 1.70
CA LYS A 117 -1.81 41.61 2.26
C LYS A 117 -0.84 42.12 3.34
N LEU A 118 -0.34 41.24 4.21
CA LEU A 118 0.60 41.59 5.29
C LEU A 118 2.02 41.86 4.77
N MET A 119 2.43 41.16 3.72
CA MET A 119 3.76 41.26 3.12
C MET A 119 3.61 41.35 1.59
N PRO A 120 3.38 42.56 1.04
CA PRO A 120 3.23 42.74 -0.40
C PRO A 120 4.48 42.30 -1.19
N GLY A 121 4.26 41.71 -2.36
CA GLY A 121 5.33 41.24 -3.26
C GLY A 121 5.70 39.77 -3.13
N LEU A 122 5.00 39.00 -2.29
CA LEU A 122 5.17 37.55 -2.21
C LEU A 122 4.69 36.86 -3.49
N ARG A 123 5.48 35.88 -3.94
CA ARG A 123 5.08 34.98 -5.02
C ARG A 123 4.41 33.74 -4.43
N VAL A 124 3.16 33.51 -4.79
CA VAL A 124 2.38 32.32 -4.38
C VAL A 124 2.46 31.27 -5.47
N TYR A 125 2.98 30.10 -5.12
CA TYR A 125 3.09 28.93 -5.98
C TYR A 125 2.11 27.85 -5.54
N GLY A 126 1.41 27.24 -6.50
CA GLY A 126 0.47 26.17 -6.26
C GLY A 126 0.26 25.29 -7.50
N GLY A 127 -0.21 24.06 -7.31
CA GLY A 127 -0.51 23.12 -8.40
C GLY A 127 -1.93 23.23 -8.96
N ASP A 128 -2.81 23.98 -8.29
CA ASP A 128 -4.25 23.99 -8.52
C ASP A 128 -4.76 25.43 -8.67
N ASP A 129 -5.68 25.66 -9.60
CA ASP A 129 -6.27 26.99 -9.84
C ASP A 129 -7.20 27.41 -8.70
N ARG A 130 -7.63 26.46 -7.86
CA ARG A 130 -8.43 26.71 -6.65
C ARG A 130 -7.63 27.30 -5.49
N ILE A 131 -6.30 27.38 -5.60
CA ILE A 131 -5.46 27.97 -4.55
C ILE A 131 -5.56 29.50 -4.59
N ASP A 132 -6.00 30.09 -3.48
CA ASP A 132 -6.14 31.53 -3.37
C ASP A 132 -4.81 32.27 -3.52
N ALA A 133 -4.89 33.46 -4.15
CA ALA A 133 -3.78 34.37 -4.43
C ALA A 133 -2.63 33.78 -5.27
N ILE A 134 -2.88 32.70 -6.03
CA ILE A 134 -1.84 32.08 -6.86
C ILE A 134 -1.26 33.07 -7.88
N THR A 135 0.07 33.21 -7.87
CA THR A 135 0.80 34.05 -8.82
C THR A 135 1.50 33.22 -9.90
N LYS A 136 1.78 31.95 -9.59
CA LYS A 136 2.45 31.05 -10.51
C LYS A 136 1.98 29.61 -10.28
N LYS A 137 1.25 29.09 -11.27
CA LYS A 137 0.92 27.66 -11.32
C LYS A 137 2.17 26.85 -11.62
N VAL A 138 2.32 25.73 -10.93
CA VAL A 138 3.43 24.80 -11.13
C VAL A 138 2.91 23.44 -11.58
N SER A 139 3.68 22.77 -12.43
CA SER A 139 3.47 21.39 -12.83
C SER A 139 4.61 20.52 -12.30
N HIS A 140 4.40 19.20 -12.36
CA HIS A 140 5.42 18.21 -12.11
C HIS A 140 6.70 18.54 -12.93
N SER A 141 7.87 18.54 -12.29
CA SER A 141 9.21 18.91 -12.82
C SER A 141 9.68 20.37 -12.75
N ASN A 142 8.87 21.32 -12.25
CA ASN A 142 9.34 22.70 -12.11
C ASN A 142 10.38 22.84 -10.98
N ASN A 143 11.64 23.16 -11.34
CA ASN A 143 12.66 23.54 -10.36
C ASN A 143 12.41 24.97 -9.88
N LEU A 144 12.09 25.13 -8.59
CA LEU A 144 11.95 26.44 -7.96
C LEU A 144 13.23 26.80 -7.20
N LYS A 145 13.60 28.09 -7.22
CA LYS A 145 14.64 28.63 -6.35
C LYS A 145 14.09 29.53 -5.24
N ILE A 146 14.59 29.33 -4.03
CA ILE A 146 14.50 30.28 -2.91
C ILE A 146 15.93 30.69 -2.58
N GLY A 147 16.34 31.91 -2.92
CA GLY A 147 17.75 32.27 -2.92
C GLY A 147 18.60 31.27 -3.73
N SER A 148 19.52 30.60 -3.04
CA SER A 148 20.40 29.55 -3.56
C SER A 148 19.80 28.15 -3.55
N LEU A 149 18.71 27.92 -2.78
CA LEU A 149 18.10 26.61 -2.58
C LEU A 149 17.28 26.18 -3.79
N ASN A 150 17.45 24.92 -4.20
CA ASN A 150 16.55 24.29 -5.17
C ASN A 150 15.45 23.53 -4.41
N VAL A 151 14.19 23.79 -4.77
CA VAL A 151 13.02 23.16 -4.13
C VAL A 151 12.28 22.30 -5.13
N LYS A 152 12.02 21.05 -4.73
CA LYS A 152 11.08 20.10 -5.34
C LYS A 152 10.11 19.63 -4.27
N TRP A 153 8.84 19.39 -4.62
CA TRP A 153 7.82 18.92 -3.68
C TRP A 153 6.87 17.92 -4.36
N ASP A 154 6.40 16.94 -3.57
CA ASP A 154 5.36 15.98 -3.94
C ASP A 154 4.61 15.49 -2.68
N THR A 155 3.53 14.73 -2.84
CA THR A 155 2.58 14.37 -1.76
C THR A 155 3.01 13.12 -1.01
N LEU A 156 3.40 13.25 0.27
CA LEU A 156 3.66 12.12 1.19
C LEU A 156 3.37 12.48 2.64
N PHE A 157 2.86 11.49 3.40
CA PHE A 157 2.66 11.56 4.85
C PHE A 157 3.66 10.65 5.56
N MET A 158 4.14 11.04 6.75
CA MET A 158 4.97 10.15 7.56
C MET A 158 4.21 8.87 7.90
N ALA A 159 4.80 7.71 7.59
CA ALA A 159 4.26 6.38 7.81
C ALA A 159 2.90 6.09 7.13
N GLY A 160 2.44 6.94 6.21
CA GLY A 160 1.12 6.83 5.57
C GLY A 160 1.09 7.38 4.14
N CYS A 161 -0.11 7.49 3.59
CA CYS A 161 -0.40 8.20 2.35
C CYS A 161 -1.62 9.11 2.53
N GLY A 162 -1.84 10.03 1.59
CA GLY A 162 -3.05 10.86 1.59
C GLY A 162 -4.30 10.00 1.36
N LYS A 163 -5.44 10.43 1.92
CA LYS A 163 -6.74 9.84 1.57
C LYS A 163 -7.10 10.17 0.13
N PHE A 164 -7.74 9.23 -0.56
CA PHE A 164 -8.27 9.41 -1.92
C PHE A 164 -9.54 10.28 -1.88
N PHE A 165 -9.37 11.60 -1.87
CA PHE A 165 -10.46 12.54 -2.10
C PHE A 165 -10.60 12.85 -3.60
N GLU A 166 -9.47 13.01 -4.29
CA GLU A 166 -9.34 13.15 -5.73
C GLU A 166 -8.10 12.32 -6.16
N GLY A 167 -8.21 11.51 -7.22
CA GLY A 167 -7.13 10.65 -7.73
C GLY A 167 -7.31 9.14 -7.52
N THR A 168 -6.47 8.34 -8.17
CA THR A 168 -6.52 6.86 -8.25
C THR A 168 -5.37 6.19 -7.49
N ALA A 169 -5.50 4.89 -7.19
CA ALA A 169 -4.44 4.10 -6.55
C ALA A 169 -3.15 4.07 -7.39
N GLU A 170 -3.27 4.01 -8.72
CA GLU A 170 -2.17 4.06 -9.67
C GLU A 170 -1.44 5.40 -9.61
N GLN A 171 -2.18 6.50 -9.54
CA GLN A 171 -1.59 7.84 -9.39
C GLN A 171 -0.86 7.99 -8.06
N MET A 172 -1.40 7.44 -6.96
CA MET A 172 -0.74 7.45 -5.65
C MET A 172 0.52 6.58 -5.64
N TYR A 173 0.45 5.39 -6.23
CA TYR A 173 1.59 4.50 -6.39
C TYR A 173 2.73 5.19 -7.14
N LYS A 174 2.42 5.84 -8.27
CA LYS A 174 3.38 6.61 -9.05
C LYS A 174 4.02 7.74 -8.22
N ALA A 175 3.22 8.48 -7.46
CA ALA A 175 3.71 9.55 -6.60
C ALA A 175 4.67 9.03 -5.50
N LEU A 176 4.25 8.00 -4.77
CA LEU A 176 5.01 7.47 -3.64
C LEU A 176 6.26 6.70 -4.08
N ILE A 177 6.15 5.87 -5.11
CA ILE A 177 7.18 4.91 -5.47
C ILE A 177 8.06 5.38 -6.62
N GLU A 178 7.46 5.77 -7.74
CA GLU A 178 8.23 6.18 -8.93
C GLU A 178 8.84 7.57 -8.77
N ILE A 179 8.13 8.50 -8.11
CA ILE A 179 8.62 9.86 -7.93
C ILE A 179 9.38 9.97 -6.62
N LEU A 180 8.70 9.87 -5.47
CA LEU A 180 9.33 10.09 -4.18
C LEU A 180 10.36 9.02 -3.86
N GLY A 181 10.06 7.75 -4.14
CA GLY A 181 10.99 6.65 -3.96
C GLY A 181 12.25 6.70 -4.82
N SER A 182 12.28 7.53 -5.88
CA SER A 182 13.48 7.75 -6.71
C SER A 182 14.47 8.78 -6.15
N LEU A 183 14.07 9.54 -5.13
CA LEU A 183 14.92 10.55 -4.51
C LEU A 183 15.99 9.90 -3.60
N PRO A 184 17.12 10.59 -3.32
CA PRO A 184 18.17 10.04 -2.45
C PRO A 184 17.63 9.59 -1.08
N PRO A 185 18.09 8.46 -0.51
CA PRO A 185 17.55 7.90 0.74
C PRO A 185 17.59 8.86 1.94
N GLU A 186 18.58 9.76 2.00
CA GLU A 186 18.75 10.78 3.02
C GLU A 186 17.75 11.95 2.91
N THR A 187 16.92 11.98 1.85
CA THR A 187 15.91 13.03 1.63
C THR A 187 14.94 13.06 2.81
N ARG A 188 14.80 14.24 3.43
CA ARG A 188 13.89 14.46 4.56
C ARG A 188 12.46 14.71 4.11
N VAL A 189 11.50 14.07 4.76
CA VAL A 189 10.06 14.13 4.48
C VAL A 189 9.37 15.02 5.51
N TYR A 190 8.60 16.00 5.04
CA TYR A 190 7.84 16.95 5.85
C TYR A 190 6.37 16.90 5.42
N CYS A 191 5.47 16.42 6.29
CA CYS A 191 4.06 16.24 5.97
C CYS A 191 3.15 17.23 6.70
N GLY A 192 2.04 17.64 6.08
CA GLY A 192 1.18 18.70 6.63
C GLY A 192 0.54 18.39 7.99
N HIS A 193 0.20 17.12 8.25
CA HIS A 193 -0.50 16.70 9.48
C HIS A 193 0.32 15.77 10.37
N GLU A 194 0.12 15.88 11.67
CA GLU A 194 0.67 15.01 12.72
C GLU A 194 -0.13 13.70 12.85
N TYR A 195 -0.13 12.88 11.79
CA TYR A 195 -0.83 11.57 11.76
C TYR A 195 0.06 10.38 12.12
N THR A 196 1.33 10.61 12.44
CA THR A 196 2.35 9.57 12.64
C THR A 196 1.91 8.45 13.59
N VAL A 197 1.32 8.76 14.75
CA VAL A 197 0.84 7.72 15.69
C VAL A 197 -0.33 6.91 15.11
N SER A 198 -1.25 7.55 14.40
CA SER A 198 -2.39 6.87 13.75
C SER A 198 -1.89 5.98 12.61
N ASN A 199 -1.02 6.52 11.77
CA ASN A 199 -0.42 5.84 10.64
C ASN A 199 0.42 4.64 11.09
N LEU A 200 1.24 4.77 12.14
CA LEU A 200 2.02 3.66 12.69
C LEU A 200 1.17 2.62 13.41
N LYS A 201 0.01 2.99 13.99
CA LYS A 201 -0.97 2.00 14.48
C LYS A 201 -1.53 1.16 13.34
N PHE A 202 -1.85 1.79 12.20
CA PHE A 202 -2.27 1.10 10.99
C PHE A 202 -1.14 0.25 10.41
N ALA A 203 0.07 0.80 10.28
CA ALA A 203 1.24 0.07 9.81
C ALA A 203 1.52 -1.17 10.68
N ARG A 204 1.36 -1.09 12.01
CA ARG A 204 1.49 -2.24 12.91
C ARG A 204 0.36 -3.25 12.76
N TYR A 205 -0.84 -2.79 12.39
CA TYR A 205 -1.95 -3.69 12.08
C TYR A 205 -1.68 -4.46 10.78
N VAL A 206 -1.10 -3.79 9.77
CA VAL A 206 -0.73 -4.40 8.48
C VAL A 206 0.50 -5.31 8.61
N GLU A 207 1.50 -4.92 9.41
CA GLU A 207 2.74 -5.66 9.64
C GLU A 207 3.02 -5.79 11.15
N PRO A 208 2.38 -6.76 11.84
CA PRO A 208 2.51 -6.92 13.29
C PRO A 208 3.94 -7.26 13.74
N ASP A 209 4.69 -8.01 12.92
CA ASP A 209 6.02 -8.52 13.27
C ASP A 209 7.17 -7.56 12.91
N ASN A 210 6.87 -6.43 12.27
CA ASN A 210 7.89 -5.44 11.94
C ASN A 210 8.32 -4.66 13.19
N GLU A 211 9.45 -5.07 13.78
CA GLU A 211 10.00 -4.43 14.97
C GLU A 211 10.29 -2.93 14.79
N VAL A 212 10.60 -2.49 13.57
CA VAL A 212 10.88 -1.08 13.29
C VAL A 212 9.61 -0.26 13.45
N ILE A 213 8.46 -0.76 12.98
CA ILE A 213 7.15 -0.13 13.20
C ILE A 213 6.83 -0.05 14.69
N GLN A 214 7.07 -1.12 15.45
CA GLN A 214 6.80 -1.15 16.88
C GLN A 214 7.66 -0.12 17.65
N LYS A 215 8.96 -0.09 17.37
CA LYS A 215 9.92 0.87 17.96
C LYS A 215 9.56 2.31 17.56
N LYS A 216 9.25 2.56 16.28
CA LYS A 216 8.85 3.88 15.78
C LYS A 216 7.52 4.33 16.38
N LEU A 217 6.55 3.44 16.59
CA LEU A 217 5.28 3.73 17.25
C LEU A 217 5.47 4.13 18.72
N ALA A 218 6.33 3.41 19.45
CA ALA A 218 6.66 3.76 20.84
C ALA A 218 7.32 5.14 20.92
N TRP A 219 8.31 5.40 20.06
CA TRP A 219 8.96 6.71 19.93
C TRP A 219 7.97 7.84 19.60
N ALA A 220 7.07 7.62 18.63
CA ALA A 220 6.09 8.62 18.22
C ALA A 220 5.13 8.98 19.37
N LYS A 221 4.67 8.00 20.13
CA LYS A 221 3.83 8.24 21.33
C LYS A 221 4.55 9.06 22.38
N GLU A 222 5.84 8.81 22.61
CA GLU A 222 6.65 9.56 23.57
C GLU A 222 6.88 11.01 23.12
N LYS A 223 7.15 11.23 21.83
CA LYS A 223 7.28 12.57 21.25
C LYS A 223 6.00 13.38 21.38
N CYS A 224 4.87 12.80 20.96
CA CYS A 224 3.56 13.43 21.06
C CYS A 224 3.19 13.77 22.52
N SER A 225 3.51 12.90 23.49
CA SER A 225 3.20 13.17 24.90
C SER A 225 4.01 14.33 25.48
N LYS A 226 5.18 14.64 24.90
CA LYS A 226 6.03 15.79 25.24
C LYS A 226 5.68 17.06 24.44
N GLY A 227 4.68 17.00 23.55
CA GLY A 227 4.33 18.09 22.63
C GLY A 227 5.40 18.38 21.57
N GLU A 228 6.27 17.40 21.30
CA GLU A 228 7.34 17.48 20.30
C GLU A 228 6.85 16.92 18.96
N PRO A 229 7.27 17.51 17.82
CA PRO A 229 6.90 16.99 16.51
C PRO A 229 7.54 15.63 16.24
N THR A 230 6.84 14.79 15.48
CA THR A 230 7.40 13.52 14.98
C THR A 230 8.07 13.65 13.61
N ILE A 231 8.01 14.83 13.00
CA ILE A 231 8.60 15.17 11.70
C ILE A 231 9.90 15.98 11.85
N PRO A 232 10.81 15.95 10.85
CA PRO A 232 10.78 15.10 9.65
C PRO A 232 11.27 13.66 9.87
N SER A 233 10.94 12.76 8.96
CA SER A 233 11.64 11.47 8.75
C SER A 233 12.54 11.57 7.51
N THR A 234 13.27 10.52 7.18
CA THR A 234 13.98 10.35 5.89
C THR A 234 13.28 9.33 4.99
N LEU A 235 13.49 9.38 3.68
CA LEU A 235 12.99 8.34 2.78
C LEU A 235 13.54 6.95 3.14
N ALA A 236 14.82 6.87 3.53
CA ALA A 236 15.43 5.64 4.05
C ALA A 236 14.64 5.07 5.23
N GLU A 237 14.22 5.92 6.16
CA GLU A 237 13.35 5.55 7.28
C GLU A 237 11.94 5.14 6.82
N GLU A 238 11.30 5.90 5.93
CA GLU A 238 9.97 5.56 5.40
C GLU A 238 9.97 4.18 4.71
N PHE A 239 11.06 3.83 4.02
CA PHE A 239 11.30 2.49 3.44
C PHE A 239 11.54 1.37 4.47
N THR A 240 11.42 1.64 5.78
CA THR A 240 11.48 0.61 6.84
C THR A 240 10.15 0.42 7.58
N PHE A 241 9.29 1.45 7.65
CA PHE A 241 8.06 1.41 8.46
C PHE A 241 6.80 1.89 7.74
N ASN A 242 6.88 2.55 6.58
CA ASN A 242 5.71 3.01 5.85
C ASN A 242 5.24 1.88 4.91
N PRO A 243 4.05 1.28 5.14
CA PRO A 243 3.57 0.17 4.32
C PRO A 243 3.31 0.60 2.86
N PHE A 244 2.94 1.87 2.63
CA PHE A 244 2.65 2.40 1.29
C PHE A 244 3.90 2.67 0.46
N MET A 245 5.04 2.98 1.09
CA MET A 245 6.34 3.13 0.41
C MET A 245 7.01 1.78 0.14
N ARG A 246 6.48 0.69 0.69
CA ARG A 246 7.02 -0.66 0.61
C ARG A 246 6.09 -1.63 -0.12
N VAL A 247 5.21 -1.10 -0.95
CA VAL A 247 4.39 -1.91 -1.86
C VAL A 247 5.23 -2.61 -2.95
N ASN A 248 6.41 -2.06 -3.27
CA ASN A 248 7.40 -2.64 -4.20
C ASN A 248 8.48 -3.46 -3.53
N VAL A 249 8.92 -3.01 -2.36
CA VAL A 249 9.74 -3.86 -1.49
C VAL A 249 8.88 -5.10 -1.22
N ALA A 250 9.47 -6.29 -1.26
CA ALA A 250 8.76 -7.49 -0.86
C ALA A 250 8.45 -7.45 0.66
N HIS A 251 7.53 -6.59 1.07
CA HIS A 251 6.89 -6.60 2.39
C HIS A 251 5.40 -6.98 2.27
N CYS A 252 4.91 -7.20 1.06
CA CYS A 252 3.97 -8.30 0.79
C CYS A 252 4.78 -9.52 0.29
N GLY A 253 5.19 -10.34 1.27
CA GLY A 253 5.48 -11.77 1.17
C GLY A 253 6.08 -12.33 -0.12
N ALA A 254 7.25 -11.84 -0.59
CA ALA A 254 7.98 -12.63 -1.58
C ALA A 254 8.67 -13.81 -0.90
N GLN A 255 7.95 -14.90 -0.71
CA GLN A 255 8.43 -16.06 0.02
C GLN A 255 9.00 -17.09 -0.91
N SER A 256 10.21 -17.54 -0.59
CA SER A 256 10.88 -18.55 -1.38
C SER A 256 10.87 -19.88 -0.65
N TYR A 257 10.23 -20.86 -1.28
CA TYR A 257 10.24 -22.25 -0.85
C TYR A 257 11.39 -22.94 -1.56
N SER A 258 12.39 -23.36 -0.79
CA SER A 258 13.52 -24.11 -1.31
C SER A 258 13.22 -25.58 -1.07
N PHE A 259 13.18 -26.33 -2.16
CA PHE A 259 13.10 -27.78 -2.15
C PHE A 259 14.56 -28.29 -1.98
N ASN A 260 14.81 -29.45 -1.38
CA ASN A 260 16.10 -30.15 -1.46
C ASN A 260 16.57 -30.41 -2.92
N GLY A 261 15.67 -30.28 -3.89
CA GLY A 261 15.97 -30.18 -5.34
C GLY A 261 16.63 -28.87 -5.77
N ALA A 262 16.85 -28.72 -7.08
CA ALA A 262 17.43 -27.51 -7.67
C ALA A 262 16.38 -26.43 -7.95
N MET A 263 15.09 -26.76 -7.92
CA MET A 263 13.99 -25.83 -8.11
C MET A 263 13.62 -25.10 -6.82
N LYS A 264 13.40 -23.79 -6.94
CA LYS A 264 12.91 -22.91 -5.89
C LYS A 264 11.69 -22.13 -6.38
N VAL A 265 10.62 -22.10 -5.59
CA VAL A 265 9.41 -21.34 -5.94
C VAL A 265 9.34 -20.09 -5.10
N LYS A 266 9.30 -18.92 -5.75
CA LYS A 266 9.11 -17.64 -5.09
C LYS A 266 7.70 -17.13 -5.35
N VAL A 267 6.88 -17.10 -4.31
CA VAL A 267 5.56 -16.44 -4.32
C VAL A 267 5.80 -14.94 -4.34
N ILE A 268 5.04 -14.16 -5.10
CA ILE A 268 5.15 -12.69 -5.15
C ILE A 268 3.74 -12.11 -5.15
N SER A 269 3.35 -11.48 -4.04
CA SER A 269 2.07 -10.77 -3.96
C SER A 269 2.04 -9.61 -4.96
N ILE A 270 0.94 -9.47 -5.67
CA ILE A 270 0.70 -8.44 -6.67
C ILE A 270 -0.75 -7.97 -6.58
N LEU A 271 -1.03 -6.75 -7.06
CA LEU A 271 -2.38 -6.17 -7.01
C LEU A 271 -2.92 -6.11 -5.56
N GLU A 272 -4.22 -6.35 -5.36
CA GLU A 272 -4.86 -6.33 -4.04
C GLU A 272 -4.68 -7.68 -3.33
N ASP A 273 -4.92 -8.80 -4.02
CA ASP A 273 -4.91 -10.14 -3.45
C ASP A 273 -4.41 -11.24 -4.42
N ASN A 274 -3.81 -10.88 -5.56
CA ASN A 274 -3.26 -11.82 -6.52
C ASN A 274 -1.82 -12.26 -6.14
N TYR A 275 -1.42 -13.42 -6.65
CA TYR A 275 -0.04 -13.92 -6.58
C TYR A 275 0.48 -14.20 -7.98
N MET A 276 1.72 -13.76 -8.25
CA MET A 276 2.53 -14.32 -9.34
C MET A 276 3.63 -15.18 -8.73
N TYR A 277 4.11 -16.17 -9.47
CA TYR A 277 5.11 -17.10 -8.97
C TYR A 277 6.36 -17.07 -9.87
N LEU A 278 7.53 -17.16 -9.26
CA LEU A 278 8.80 -17.26 -9.98
C LEU A 278 9.47 -18.58 -9.59
N LEU A 279 9.51 -19.52 -10.53
CA LEU A 279 10.24 -20.77 -10.41
C LEU A 279 11.68 -20.50 -10.84
N ILE A 280 12.64 -20.85 -10.00
CA ILE A 280 14.06 -20.61 -10.19
C ILE A 280 14.75 -21.95 -10.17
N GLU A 281 15.50 -22.29 -11.23
CA GLU A 281 16.46 -23.38 -11.18
C GLU A 281 17.78 -22.81 -10.68
N GLU A 282 18.18 -23.23 -9.48
CA GLU A 282 19.21 -22.55 -8.70
C GLU A 282 20.62 -22.70 -9.29
N GLN A 283 20.92 -23.75 -10.05
CA GLN A 283 22.27 -23.99 -10.59
C GLN A 283 22.53 -23.12 -11.83
N SER A 284 21.61 -23.12 -12.80
CA SER A 284 21.72 -22.35 -14.04
C SER A 284 21.23 -20.91 -13.91
N LYS A 285 20.56 -20.57 -12.80
CA LYS A 285 19.87 -19.28 -12.59
C LYS A 285 18.81 -18.97 -13.66
N GLN A 286 18.31 -19.98 -14.36
CA GLN A 286 17.16 -19.82 -15.25
C GLN A 286 15.87 -19.77 -14.44
N ALA A 287 14.92 -18.99 -14.92
CA ALA A 287 13.65 -18.81 -14.22
C ALA A 287 12.45 -18.83 -15.18
N ILE A 288 11.31 -19.26 -14.64
CA ILE A 288 10.00 -19.27 -15.28
C ILE A 288 9.04 -18.50 -14.39
N ALA A 289 8.24 -17.60 -14.96
CA ALA A 289 7.22 -16.90 -14.21
C ALA A 289 5.83 -17.49 -14.49
N VAL A 290 4.96 -17.53 -13.48
CA VAL A 290 3.54 -17.87 -13.60
C VAL A 290 2.71 -16.64 -13.32
N ASP A 291 1.79 -16.32 -14.22
CA ASP A 291 0.85 -15.18 -14.16
C ASP A 291 1.48 -13.83 -13.80
N PRO A 292 2.51 -13.35 -14.54
CA PRO A 292 3.30 -12.19 -14.16
C PRO A 292 2.60 -10.86 -14.50
N ALA A 293 1.44 -10.59 -13.90
CA ALA A 293 0.64 -9.43 -14.22
C ALA A 293 1.28 -8.08 -13.84
N VAL A 294 2.30 -8.05 -12.98
CA VAL A 294 3.05 -6.83 -12.63
C VAL A 294 4.50 -6.97 -13.13
N PRO A 295 4.77 -6.68 -14.42
CA PRO A 295 6.00 -7.07 -15.08
C PRO A 295 7.24 -6.37 -14.50
N HIS A 296 7.14 -5.10 -14.11
CA HIS A 296 8.27 -4.35 -13.54
C HIS A 296 8.75 -4.94 -12.20
N ARG A 297 7.81 -5.41 -11.35
CA ARG A 297 8.14 -6.05 -10.07
C ARG A 297 8.86 -7.38 -10.28
N LEU A 298 8.43 -8.16 -11.28
CA LEU A 298 9.11 -9.39 -11.67
C LEU A 298 10.53 -9.08 -12.17
N LEU A 299 10.68 -8.12 -13.08
CA LEU A 299 11.98 -7.78 -13.66
C LEU A 299 12.96 -7.19 -12.64
N GLU A 300 12.48 -6.47 -11.63
CA GLU A 300 13.32 -6.03 -10.50
C GLU A 300 13.91 -7.23 -9.74
N ILE A 301 13.10 -8.25 -9.45
CA ILE A 301 13.54 -9.49 -8.79
C ILE A 301 14.53 -10.24 -9.67
N VAL A 302 14.20 -10.42 -10.95
CA VAL A 302 15.07 -11.10 -11.93
C VAL A 302 16.43 -10.40 -12.02
N LYS A 303 16.46 -9.07 -12.10
CA LYS A 303 17.70 -8.29 -12.16
C LYS A 303 18.50 -8.38 -10.87
N ARG A 304 17.84 -8.20 -9.72
CA ARG A 304 18.49 -8.21 -8.40
C ARG A 304 19.14 -9.56 -8.09
N GLU A 305 18.49 -10.65 -8.48
CA GLU A 305 18.96 -12.02 -8.21
C GLU A 305 19.79 -12.60 -9.37
N ALA A 306 20.14 -11.78 -10.36
CA ALA A 306 20.93 -12.17 -11.54
C ALA A 306 20.36 -13.39 -12.27
N LEU A 307 19.04 -13.44 -12.41
CA LEU A 307 18.30 -14.55 -13.04
C LEU A 307 18.13 -14.31 -14.54
N SER A 308 17.97 -15.40 -15.29
CA SER A 308 17.60 -15.36 -16.71
C SER A 308 16.17 -15.88 -16.88
N LEU A 309 15.20 -14.97 -17.01
CA LEU A 309 13.81 -15.32 -17.29
C LEU A 309 13.68 -15.92 -18.71
N LYS A 310 13.17 -17.15 -18.81
CA LYS A 310 13.07 -17.90 -20.07
C LYS A 310 11.66 -18.08 -20.58
N ALA A 311 10.71 -18.21 -19.67
CA ALA A 311 9.33 -18.48 -20.03
C ALA A 311 8.35 -17.84 -19.05
N VAL A 312 7.14 -17.61 -19.56
CA VAL A 312 5.95 -17.28 -18.81
C VAL A 312 4.93 -18.39 -19.02
N LEU A 313 4.36 -18.90 -17.94
CA LEU A 313 3.20 -19.79 -17.95
C LEU A 313 1.99 -18.96 -17.52
N THR A 314 1.01 -18.79 -18.41
CA THR A 314 -0.21 -18.04 -18.11
C THR A 314 -1.35 -19.03 -17.91
N THR A 315 -1.98 -19.00 -16.75
CA THR A 315 -3.07 -19.92 -16.38
C THR A 315 -4.32 -19.63 -17.20
N HIS A 316 -4.69 -18.35 -17.34
CA HIS A 316 -5.84 -17.94 -18.13
C HIS A 316 -5.77 -16.47 -18.57
N HIS A 317 -6.73 -16.05 -19.40
CA HIS A 317 -6.68 -14.78 -20.11
C HIS A 317 -7.11 -13.54 -19.30
N HIS A 318 -7.58 -13.70 -18.05
CA HIS A 318 -8.00 -12.53 -17.27
C HIS A 318 -6.82 -11.58 -17.04
N TRP A 319 -7.14 -10.30 -17.00
CA TRP A 319 -6.17 -9.22 -17.05
C TRP A 319 -5.21 -9.24 -15.85
N ASP A 320 -5.70 -9.57 -14.67
CA ASP A 320 -4.94 -9.69 -13.42
C ASP A 320 -3.95 -10.87 -13.40
N HIS A 321 -3.95 -11.71 -14.44
CA HIS A 321 -2.97 -12.78 -14.68
C HIS A 321 -2.10 -12.51 -15.92
N ALA A 322 -2.72 -12.10 -17.04
CA ALA A 322 -2.08 -12.05 -18.35
C ALA A 322 -1.54 -10.66 -18.76
N ARG A 323 -1.94 -9.56 -18.11
CA ARG A 323 -1.65 -8.19 -18.61
C ARG A 323 -0.16 -7.86 -18.74
N GLY A 324 0.71 -8.52 -17.95
CA GLY A 324 2.14 -8.24 -17.95
C GLY A 324 2.90 -8.88 -19.12
N ASN A 325 2.29 -9.84 -19.81
CA ASN A 325 2.95 -10.66 -20.82
C ASN A 325 3.56 -9.84 -21.96
N GLU A 326 2.78 -8.93 -22.56
CA GLU A 326 3.25 -8.13 -23.70
C GLU A 326 4.38 -7.18 -23.33
N ALA A 327 4.38 -6.65 -22.10
CA ALA A 327 5.46 -5.81 -21.61
C ALA A 327 6.74 -6.64 -21.42
N LEU A 328 6.62 -7.83 -20.84
CA LEU A 328 7.77 -8.74 -20.66
C LEU A 328 8.39 -9.17 -22.00
N LEU A 329 7.58 -9.45 -23.01
CA LEU A 329 8.08 -9.79 -24.36
C LEU A 329 8.90 -8.66 -24.98
N LYS A 330 8.54 -7.40 -24.71
CA LYS A 330 9.28 -6.23 -25.20
C LYS A 330 10.61 -6.06 -24.47
N GLU A 331 10.65 -6.38 -23.18
CA GLU A 331 11.82 -6.16 -22.33
C GLU A 331 12.79 -7.35 -22.26
N VAL A 332 12.31 -8.57 -22.52
CA VAL A 332 13.10 -9.82 -22.42
C VAL A 332 13.16 -10.52 -23.78
N PRO A 333 14.23 -10.29 -24.56
CA PRO A 333 14.40 -10.93 -25.86
C PRO A 333 14.41 -12.45 -25.77
N GLY A 334 13.62 -13.10 -26.63
CA GLY A 334 13.54 -14.56 -26.70
C GLY A 334 12.67 -15.21 -25.62
N LEU A 335 11.95 -14.41 -24.81
CA LEU A 335 10.95 -14.90 -23.87
C LEU A 335 9.82 -15.61 -24.62
N ARG A 336 9.35 -16.74 -24.07
CA ARG A 336 8.18 -17.48 -24.56
C ARG A 336 7.02 -17.37 -23.56
N VAL A 337 5.82 -17.17 -24.05
CA VAL A 337 4.58 -17.10 -23.26
C VAL A 337 3.70 -18.28 -23.63
N TYR A 338 3.50 -19.17 -22.67
CA TYR A 338 2.68 -20.37 -22.80
C TYR A 338 1.29 -20.17 -22.19
N GLY A 339 0.27 -20.73 -22.82
CA GLY A 339 -1.11 -20.60 -22.35
C GLY A 339 -2.10 -21.42 -23.17
N GLY A 340 -3.29 -21.67 -22.62
CA GLY A 340 -4.32 -22.50 -23.26
C GLY A 340 -5.30 -21.75 -24.17
N ASP A 341 -5.22 -20.41 -24.21
CA ASP A 341 -6.28 -19.56 -24.74
C ASP A 341 -5.71 -18.47 -25.66
N ASP A 342 -6.29 -18.33 -26.86
CA ASP A 342 -5.85 -17.32 -27.85
C ASP A 342 -6.09 -15.88 -27.37
N ARG A 343 -6.91 -15.69 -26.33
CA ARG A 343 -7.17 -14.39 -25.70
C ARG A 343 -6.01 -13.93 -24.79
N ILE A 344 -5.03 -14.79 -24.49
CA ILE A 344 -3.88 -14.43 -23.68
C ILE A 344 -3.01 -13.43 -24.45
N GLY A 345 -2.87 -12.22 -23.91
CA GLY A 345 -1.99 -11.20 -24.47
C GLY A 345 -0.55 -11.70 -24.57
N GLY A 346 0.09 -11.49 -25.73
CA GLY A 346 1.46 -11.93 -25.97
C GLY A 346 1.66 -13.44 -26.04
N LEU A 347 0.63 -14.27 -26.23
CA LEU A 347 0.81 -15.72 -26.37
C LEU A 347 1.78 -16.06 -27.53
N THR A 348 2.85 -16.79 -27.24
CA THR A 348 3.78 -17.31 -28.27
C THR A 348 3.55 -18.78 -28.53
N ASP A 349 3.11 -19.53 -27.52
CA ASP A 349 3.04 -20.98 -27.54
C ASP A 349 1.75 -21.48 -26.91
N LYS A 350 0.77 -21.82 -27.74
CA LYS A 350 -0.47 -22.42 -27.25
C LYS A 350 -0.21 -23.86 -26.79
N VAL A 351 -0.60 -24.17 -25.55
CA VAL A 351 -0.45 -25.52 -24.97
C VAL A 351 -1.77 -26.27 -24.95
N THR A 352 -1.68 -27.61 -24.91
CA THR A 352 -2.83 -28.51 -24.80
C THR A 352 -2.75 -29.38 -23.54
N ASP A 353 -3.86 -30.03 -23.19
CA ASP A 353 -3.92 -30.96 -22.07
C ASP A 353 -2.87 -32.08 -22.19
N GLY A 354 -2.23 -32.41 -21.06
CA GLY A 354 -1.20 -33.43 -20.95
C GLY A 354 0.14 -33.06 -21.61
N GLN A 355 0.26 -31.91 -22.28
CA GLN A 355 1.52 -31.50 -22.90
C GLN A 355 2.59 -31.26 -21.83
N GLU A 356 3.76 -31.87 -22.04
CA GLU A 356 4.92 -31.68 -21.18
C GLU A 356 5.90 -30.68 -21.78
N LEU A 357 6.37 -29.75 -20.94
CA LEU A 357 7.42 -28.78 -21.22
C LEU A 357 8.59 -29.07 -20.28
N LYS A 358 9.82 -28.79 -20.73
CA LYS A 358 11.03 -28.98 -19.93
C LYS A 358 11.91 -27.74 -19.98
N PHE A 359 12.32 -27.28 -18.80
CA PHE A 359 13.18 -26.13 -18.60
C PHE A 359 14.32 -26.51 -17.66
N ILE A 360 15.46 -26.91 -18.23
CA ILE A 360 16.60 -27.47 -17.47
C ILE A 360 16.16 -28.71 -16.68
N SER A 361 16.10 -28.65 -15.35
CA SER A 361 15.64 -29.73 -14.47
C SER A 361 14.15 -29.67 -14.16
N ILE A 362 13.48 -28.54 -14.44
CA ILE A 362 12.07 -28.33 -14.13
C ILE A 362 11.23 -28.94 -15.26
N ASN A 363 10.50 -29.99 -14.94
CA ASN A 363 9.47 -30.56 -15.81
C ASN A 363 8.13 -29.90 -15.49
N VAL A 364 7.32 -29.64 -16.52
CA VAL A 364 6.00 -29.00 -16.40
C VAL A 364 5.01 -29.81 -17.22
N ARG A 365 3.91 -30.28 -16.62
CA ARG A 365 2.76 -30.86 -17.32
C ARG A 365 1.61 -29.86 -17.32
N CYS A 366 1.12 -29.53 -18.51
CA CYS A 366 -0.02 -28.66 -18.72
C CYS A 366 -1.30 -29.46 -18.50
N LEU A 367 -2.19 -28.98 -17.63
CA LEU A 367 -3.45 -29.63 -17.28
C LEU A 367 -4.60 -28.70 -17.67
N PHE A 368 -5.43 -29.13 -18.60
CA PHE A 368 -6.56 -28.32 -19.06
C PHE A 368 -7.71 -28.39 -18.05
N THR A 369 -8.08 -27.24 -17.48
CA THR A 369 -9.08 -27.14 -16.40
C THR A 369 -10.17 -26.12 -16.71
N PRO A 370 -10.94 -26.27 -17.80
CA PRO A 370 -11.96 -25.30 -18.18
C PRO A 370 -13.05 -25.24 -17.11
N CYS A 371 -13.37 -24.04 -16.63
CA CYS A 371 -14.60 -23.75 -15.89
C CYS A 371 -14.64 -22.26 -15.53
N HIS A 372 -13.62 -21.80 -14.78
CA HIS A 372 -13.49 -20.39 -14.45
C HIS A 372 -13.38 -19.55 -15.73
N THR A 373 -12.49 -19.97 -16.62
CA THR A 373 -12.54 -19.60 -18.04
C THR A 373 -12.48 -20.86 -18.89
N SER A 374 -12.90 -20.76 -20.15
CA SER A 374 -12.94 -21.89 -21.09
C SER A 374 -11.57 -22.35 -21.59
N GLY A 375 -10.53 -21.50 -21.45
CA GLY A 375 -9.15 -21.80 -21.83
C GLY A 375 -8.19 -21.98 -20.66
N HIS A 376 -8.70 -22.17 -19.44
CA HIS A 376 -7.88 -22.23 -18.22
C HIS A 376 -6.94 -23.45 -18.20
N MET A 377 -5.68 -23.22 -17.80
CA MET A 377 -4.64 -24.22 -17.61
C MET A 377 -4.09 -24.19 -16.18
N CYS A 378 -3.90 -25.37 -15.59
CA CYS A 378 -3.05 -25.56 -14.42
C CYS A 378 -1.69 -26.11 -14.87
N TYR A 379 -0.63 -25.77 -14.15
CA TYR A 379 0.73 -26.24 -14.46
C TYR A 379 1.28 -27.07 -13.30
N PHE A 380 1.38 -28.38 -13.49
CA PHE A 380 2.00 -29.30 -12.53
C PHE A 380 3.50 -29.39 -12.79
N VAL A 381 4.33 -29.14 -11.79
CA VAL A 381 5.79 -29.05 -11.94
C VAL A 381 6.51 -29.98 -10.97
N TRP A 382 7.60 -30.59 -11.44
CA TRP A 382 8.44 -31.48 -10.64
C TRP A 382 9.87 -31.52 -11.17
N GLU A 383 10.78 -32.09 -10.38
CA GLU A 383 12.15 -32.41 -10.78
C GLU A 383 12.40 -33.92 -10.73
N ASP A 384 13.11 -34.46 -11.72
CA ASP A 384 13.41 -35.89 -11.80
C ASP A 384 14.35 -36.31 -10.66
N GLY A 385 13.96 -37.34 -9.90
CA GLY A 385 14.78 -37.87 -8.80
C GLY A 385 14.84 -36.98 -7.55
N CYS A 386 14.06 -35.90 -7.51
CA CYS A 386 13.91 -35.07 -6.33
C CYS A 386 13.01 -35.76 -5.29
N THR A 387 13.39 -35.69 -4.01
CA THR A 387 12.61 -36.28 -2.91
C THR A 387 11.54 -35.35 -2.36
N ASP A 388 11.55 -34.08 -2.75
CA ASP A 388 10.52 -33.15 -2.31
C ASP A 388 9.25 -33.27 -3.14
N ALA A 389 8.17 -32.80 -2.54
CA ALA A 389 6.89 -32.80 -3.19
C ALA A 389 6.87 -31.90 -4.44
N PRO A 390 6.15 -32.30 -5.51
CA PRO A 390 5.93 -31.46 -6.67
C PRO A 390 5.07 -30.24 -6.31
N ALA A 391 4.93 -29.30 -7.25
CA ALA A 391 4.05 -28.13 -7.10
C ALA A 391 3.02 -28.07 -8.22
N VAL A 392 1.87 -27.45 -7.98
CA VAL A 392 0.87 -27.17 -9.02
C VAL A 392 0.41 -25.72 -8.92
N PHE A 393 0.45 -25.01 -10.05
CA PHE A 393 -0.07 -23.65 -10.16
C PHE A 393 -1.48 -23.71 -10.74
N THR A 394 -2.47 -23.39 -9.91
CA THR A 394 -3.88 -23.68 -10.18
C THR A 394 -4.67 -22.49 -10.74
N GLY A 395 -4.03 -21.32 -10.85
CA GLY A 395 -4.70 -20.06 -11.19
C GLY A 395 -5.97 -19.89 -10.36
N ASP A 396 -7.07 -19.68 -11.06
CA ASP A 396 -8.39 -19.45 -10.46
C ASP A 396 -9.27 -20.70 -10.50
N THR A 397 -8.70 -21.89 -10.78
CA THR A 397 -9.46 -23.15 -10.69
C THR A 397 -9.64 -23.59 -9.23
N LEU A 398 -8.53 -23.74 -8.50
CA LEU A 398 -8.50 -24.17 -7.10
C LEU A 398 -7.81 -23.09 -6.24
N PHE A 399 -8.46 -22.73 -5.14
CA PHE A 399 -7.91 -21.85 -4.11
C PHE A 399 -7.83 -22.60 -2.78
N ILE A 400 -7.06 -22.04 -1.85
CA ILE A 400 -7.04 -22.54 -0.48
C ILE A 400 -8.42 -22.38 0.15
N GLY A 401 -9.05 -23.51 0.49
CA GLY A 401 -10.41 -23.54 1.03
C GLY A 401 -11.50 -23.06 0.06
N GLY A 402 -11.20 -22.98 -1.24
CA GLY A 402 -12.10 -22.44 -2.26
C GLY A 402 -11.93 -23.04 -3.66
N CYS A 403 -12.73 -22.53 -4.60
CA CYS A 403 -12.55 -22.71 -6.05
C CYS A 403 -12.97 -21.43 -6.77
N GLY A 404 -12.61 -21.32 -8.05
CA GLY A 404 -13.04 -20.23 -8.93
C GLY A 404 -14.55 -20.10 -9.06
N GLN A 405 -15.01 -18.89 -9.37
CA GLN A 405 -16.37 -18.71 -9.89
C GLN A 405 -16.48 -19.28 -11.31
N PHE A 406 -17.63 -19.86 -11.66
CA PHE A 406 -17.85 -20.52 -12.96
C PHE A 406 -18.30 -19.50 -14.00
N LEU A 407 -17.37 -18.67 -14.52
CA LEU A 407 -17.74 -17.58 -15.42
C LEU A 407 -18.01 -18.08 -16.86
N GLU A 408 -17.25 -19.07 -17.33
CA GLU A 408 -17.37 -19.61 -18.70
C GLU A 408 -17.57 -21.13 -18.73
N GLY A 409 -18.07 -21.72 -17.65
CA GLY A 409 -18.20 -23.17 -17.55
C GLY A 409 -19.25 -23.64 -16.55
N THR A 410 -19.26 -24.94 -16.30
CA THR A 410 -20.31 -25.62 -15.55
C THR A 410 -19.80 -26.28 -14.27
N ALA A 411 -20.73 -26.65 -13.40
CA ALA A 411 -20.41 -27.37 -12.17
C ALA A 411 -19.80 -28.75 -12.46
N GLU A 412 -20.24 -29.42 -13.52
CA GLU A 412 -19.70 -30.70 -13.99
C GLU A 412 -18.22 -30.56 -14.36
N GLN A 413 -17.87 -29.47 -15.05
CA GLN A 413 -16.48 -29.19 -15.43
C GLN A 413 -15.62 -28.90 -14.20
N MET A 414 -16.07 -28.04 -13.27
CA MET A 414 -15.31 -27.81 -12.03
C MET A 414 -15.19 -29.08 -11.18
N PHE A 415 -16.25 -29.89 -11.08
CA PHE A 415 -16.21 -31.17 -10.38
C PHE A 415 -15.16 -32.12 -10.97
N HIS A 416 -15.12 -32.22 -12.31
CA HIS A 416 -14.11 -33.00 -13.02
C HIS A 416 -12.70 -32.47 -12.75
N ASN A 417 -12.49 -31.15 -12.86
CA ASN A 417 -11.19 -30.52 -12.62
C ASN A 417 -10.69 -30.78 -11.18
N LEU A 418 -11.57 -30.63 -10.19
CA LEU A 418 -11.21 -30.79 -8.79
C LEU A 418 -10.96 -32.26 -8.40
N THR A 419 -11.76 -33.20 -8.90
CA THR A 419 -11.70 -34.60 -8.44
C THR A 419 -10.90 -35.53 -9.33
N GLN A 420 -10.93 -35.33 -10.66
CA GLN A 420 -10.32 -36.25 -11.63
C GLN A 420 -9.00 -35.71 -12.18
N VAL A 421 -8.82 -34.38 -12.24
CA VAL A 421 -7.57 -33.76 -12.72
C VAL A 421 -6.65 -33.41 -11.55
N LEU A 422 -7.09 -32.54 -10.64
CA LEU A 422 -6.27 -32.10 -9.50
C LEU A 422 -6.26 -33.13 -8.37
N GLY A 423 -7.40 -33.73 -8.06
CA GLY A 423 -7.53 -34.72 -6.99
C GLY A 423 -6.78 -36.05 -7.22
N THR A 424 -6.26 -36.28 -8.42
CA THR A 424 -5.46 -37.48 -8.77
C THR A 424 -3.95 -37.23 -8.72
N LEU A 425 -3.51 -35.99 -8.47
CA LEU A 425 -2.11 -35.64 -8.27
C LEU A 425 -1.61 -36.12 -6.89
N PRO A 426 -0.28 -36.24 -6.67
CA PRO A 426 0.30 -36.60 -5.38
C PRO A 426 -0.21 -35.69 -4.24
N GLN A 427 -0.55 -36.30 -3.09
CA GLN A 427 -1.25 -35.60 -2.01
C GLN A 427 -0.33 -34.77 -1.11
N ASP A 428 0.99 -34.91 -1.24
CA ASP A 428 2.05 -34.38 -0.39
C ASP A 428 2.63 -33.02 -0.81
N THR A 429 2.05 -32.33 -1.80
CA THR A 429 2.41 -30.97 -2.26
C THR A 429 2.62 -30.01 -1.07
N ALA A 430 3.81 -29.44 -0.85
CA ALA A 430 4.21 -28.97 0.49
C ALA A 430 3.50 -27.73 1.09
N ARG A 431 3.48 -27.65 2.44
CA ARG A 431 3.33 -26.44 3.28
C ARG A 431 4.37 -26.46 4.42
N ASP A 432 4.84 -25.29 4.83
CA ASP A 432 5.49 -25.08 6.13
C ASP A 432 4.76 -23.99 6.94
N ASN A 433 4.79 -24.13 8.27
CA ASN A 433 4.01 -23.37 9.25
C ASN A 433 4.74 -22.08 9.64
N ASP A 434 4.20 -20.92 9.27
CA ASP A 434 4.32 -19.63 9.99
C ASP A 434 3.41 -18.58 9.33
N ASP A 435 3.05 -17.49 10.03
CA ASP A 435 2.15 -16.39 9.60
C ASP A 435 2.65 -15.65 8.34
N LYS A 436 2.31 -16.20 7.18
CA LYS A 436 2.87 -15.95 5.85
C LYS A 436 1.71 -16.04 4.81
N PRO A 437 1.87 -15.65 3.51
CA PRO A 437 0.91 -15.98 2.46
C PRO A 437 0.38 -17.39 2.65
N THR A 438 -0.93 -17.57 2.59
CA THR A 438 -1.53 -18.88 2.90
C THR A 438 -1.10 -19.94 1.90
N VAL A 439 -0.61 -19.54 0.71
CA VAL A 439 -0.03 -20.40 -0.31
C VAL A 439 1.45 -20.69 -0.05
N PRO A 440 1.95 -21.90 -0.39
CA PRO A 440 1.18 -23.07 -0.84
C PRO A 440 0.43 -23.77 0.30
N SER A 441 -0.62 -24.52 -0.05
CA SER A 441 -1.19 -25.60 0.76
C SER A 441 -0.90 -26.95 0.10
N THR A 442 -1.21 -28.04 0.80
CA THR A 442 -1.15 -29.39 0.23
C THR A 442 -2.50 -29.85 -0.31
N LEU A 443 -2.52 -30.72 -1.33
CA LEU A 443 -3.79 -31.33 -1.76
C LEU A 443 -4.41 -32.15 -0.63
N MET A 444 -3.61 -32.81 0.20
CA MET A 444 -4.07 -33.47 1.42
C MET A 444 -4.82 -32.52 2.35
N GLU A 445 -4.23 -31.36 2.65
CA GLU A 445 -4.83 -30.30 3.47
C GLU A 445 -6.15 -29.80 2.86
N GLU A 446 -6.18 -29.55 1.55
CA GLU A 446 -7.40 -29.11 0.88
C GLU A 446 -8.53 -30.15 0.99
N PHE A 447 -8.24 -31.46 0.94
CA PHE A 447 -9.25 -32.50 1.20
C PHE A 447 -9.80 -32.46 2.63
N GLU A 448 -9.04 -31.95 3.61
CA GLU A 448 -9.49 -31.84 5.01
C GLU A 448 -10.48 -30.69 5.23
N TYR A 449 -10.25 -29.51 4.64
CA TYR A 449 -11.04 -28.32 4.95
C TYR A 449 -11.77 -27.65 3.79
N ASN A 450 -11.40 -27.91 2.53
CA ASN A 450 -12.00 -27.22 1.40
C ASN A 450 -13.39 -27.80 1.10
N PRO A 451 -14.49 -27.05 1.27
CA PRO A 451 -15.84 -27.58 1.05
C PRO A 451 -16.07 -28.02 -0.40
N PHE A 452 -15.31 -27.49 -1.36
CA PHE A 452 -15.40 -27.82 -2.78
C PHE A 452 -14.70 -29.13 -3.17
N LEU A 453 -13.81 -29.66 -2.31
CA LEU A 453 -13.23 -31.01 -2.45
C LEU A 453 -13.93 -32.05 -1.56
N ARG A 454 -14.94 -31.62 -0.79
CA ARG A 454 -15.64 -32.41 0.23
C ARG A 454 -17.11 -32.65 -0.13
N LEU A 455 -17.42 -32.73 -1.43
CA LEU A 455 -18.78 -32.75 -1.97
C LEU A 455 -19.57 -34.01 -1.61
N SER A 456 -18.86 -35.10 -1.27
CA SER A 456 -19.46 -36.37 -0.82
C SER A 456 -19.60 -36.48 0.70
N GLU A 457 -19.17 -35.47 1.46
CA GLU A 457 -19.23 -35.49 2.93
C GLU A 457 -20.66 -35.25 3.43
N GLU A 458 -21.13 -36.09 4.35
CA GLU A 458 -22.51 -36.05 4.87
C GLU A 458 -22.89 -34.66 5.41
N ARG A 459 -21.94 -33.99 6.08
CA ARG A 459 -22.17 -32.64 6.63
C ARG A 459 -22.40 -31.60 5.54
N VAL A 460 -21.66 -31.68 4.43
CA VAL A 460 -21.73 -30.75 3.30
C VAL A 460 -23.01 -31.01 2.49
N GLN A 461 -23.34 -32.28 2.27
CA GLN A 461 -24.58 -32.71 1.65
C GLN A 461 -25.82 -32.25 2.45
N LYS A 462 -25.79 -32.42 3.78
CA LYS A 462 -26.85 -31.97 4.67
C LYS A 462 -27.03 -30.45 4.64
N TYR A 463 -25.93 -29.70 4.59
CA TYR A 463 -25.96 -28.24 4.49
C TYR A 463 -26.64 -27.77 3.19
N THR A 464 -26.27 -28.36 2.05
CA THR A 464 -26.84 -28.01 0.74
C THR A 464 -28.23 -28.60 0.46
N GLY A 465 -28.63 -29.61 1.23
CA GLY A 465 -29.85 -30.38 0.97
C GLY A 465 -29.79 -31.26 -0.28
N LYS A 466 -28.58 -31.56 -0.78
CA LYS A 466 -28.31 -32.38 -1.98
C LYS A 466 -27.42 -33.56 -1.64
N THR A 467 -27.55 -34.66 -2.37
CA THR A 467 -26.73 -35.87 -2.21
C THR A 467 -25.87 -36.18 -3.43
N ASP A 468 -26.27 -35.71 -4.62
CA ASP A 468 -25.44 -35.77 -5.82
C ASP A 468 -24.30 -34.74 -5.71
N PRO A 469 -23.02 -35.13 -5.84
CA PRO A 469 -21.89 -34.21 -5.66
C PRO A 469 -21.86 -33.00 -6.60
N ILE A 470 -22.41 -33.12 -7.82
CA ILE A 470 -22.45 -32.02 -8.79
C ILE A 470 -23.54 -31.02 -8.39
N GLU A 471 -24.71 -31.50 -7.95
CA GLU A 471 -25.75 -30.65 -7.36
C GLU A 471 -25.27 -29.96 -6.08
N VAL A 472 -24.55 -30.66 -5.21
CA VAL A 472 -23.92 -30.09 -4.00
C VAL A 472 -22.98 -28.95 -4.38
N LEU A 473 -22.08 -29.17 -5.35
CA LEU A 473 -21.14 -28.16 -5.84
C LEU A 473 -21.86 -26.93 -6.39
N ARG A 474 -22.92 -27.14 -7.20
CA ARG A 474 -23.69 -26.05 -7.80
C ARG A 474 -24.35 -25.18 -6.72
N VAL A 475 -24.92 -25.79 -5.69
CA VAL A 475 -25.53 -25.07 -4.56
C VAL A 475 -24.45 -24.32 -3.76
N LEU A 476 -23.37 -24.98 -3.36
CA LEU A 476 -22.28 -24.34 -2.61
C LEU A 476 -21.69 -23.14 -3.34
N ARG A 477 -21.47 -23.26 -4.66
CA ARG A 477 -20.92 -22.17 -5.46
C ARG A 477 -21.86 -20.97 -5.48
N LYS A 478 -23.15 -21.21 -5.74
CA LYS A 478 -24.18 -20.15 -5.74
C LYS A 478 -24.31 -19.46 -4.38
N GLU A 479 -24.24 -20.22 -3.29
CA GLU A 479 -24.26 -19.64 -1.95
C GLU A 479 -23.01 -18.84 -1.65
N ARG A 480 -21.83 -19.34 -2.03
CA ARG A 480 -20.56 -18.61 -1.86
C ARG A 480 -20.57 -17.29 -2.63
N ASP A 481 -21.10 -17.25 -3.85
CA ASP A 481 -21.19 -16.04 -4.68
C ASP A 481 -22.08 -14.95 -4.05
N THR A 482 -23.05 -15.36 -3.22
CA THR A 482 -23.97 -14.44 -2.52
C THR A 482 -23.64 -14.28 -1.03
N PHE A 483 -22.59 -14.94 -0.56
CA PHE A 483 -22.19 -14.96 0.84
C PHE A 483 -21.63 -13.60 1.26
N LYS A 484 -22.40 -12.86 2.05
CA LYS A 484 -21.89 -11.68 2.74
C LYS A 484 -21.02 -12.16 3.89
N LYS A 485 -19.73 -11.78 3.88
CA LYS A 485 -18.84 -11.99 5.03
C LYS A 485 -19.59 -11.57 6.30
N PRO A 486 -19.68 -12.43 7.33
CA PRO A 486 -20.33 -12.06 8.58
C PRO A 486 -19.71 -10.74 9.03
N LYS A 487 -20.53 -9.73 9.36
CA LYS A 487 -20.00 -8.53 10.02
C LYS A 487 -19.19 -9.05 11.19
N GLN A 488 -17.88 -8.81 11.19
CA GLN A 488 -17.02 -9.17 12.31
C GLN A 488 -17.74 -8.67 13.56
N ARG A 489 -18.05 -9.58 14.49
CA ARG A 489 -18.54 -9.17 15.81
C ARG A 489 -17.45 -8.26 16.34
N LEU A 490 -17.81 -6.99 16.56
CA LEU A 490 -16.93 -6.04 17.21
C LEU A 490 -16.38 -6.71 18.47
N PRO A 491 -15.07 -6.66 18.71
CA PRO A 491 -14.50 -7.21 19.93
C PRO A 491 -15.29 -6.71 21.16
N PRO A 492 -15.37 -7.47 22.26
CA PRO A 492 -16.19 -7.09 23.42
C PRO A 492 -15.94 -5.64 23.91
N HIS A 493 -14.69 -5.16 23.80
CA HIS A 493 -14.31 -3.80 24.14
C HIS A 493 -14.89 -2.72 23.21
N ALA A 494 -15.05 -3.02 21.92
CA ALA A 494 -15.66 -2.12 20.95
C ALA A 494 -17.20 -2.15 21.02
N MET A 495 -17.78 -3.28 21.44
CA MET A 495 -19.20 -3.35 21.83
C MET A 495 -19.49 -2.48 23.06
N LEU A 496 -18.65 -2.57 24.10
CA LEU A 496 -18.70 -1.70 25.29
C LEU A 496 -18.53 -0.22 24.93
N ALA A 497 -17.63 0.10 24.00
CA ALA A 497 -17.45 1.47 23.52
C ALA A 497 -18.67 2.01 22.76
N LEU A 498 -19.41 1.17 22.04
CA LEU A 498 -20.67 1.54 21.38
C LEU A 498 -21.81 1.71 22.41
N GLU A 499 -21.91 0.79 23.38
CA GLU A 499 -22.87 0.86 24.50
C GLU A 499 -22.62 2.07 25.41
N TRP A 500 -21.36 2.52 25.50
CA TRP A 500 -20.96 3.72 26.25
C TRP A 500 -20.91 4.99 25.38
N GLY A 501 -21.34 4.91 24.12
CA GLY A 501 -21.48 6.07 23.22
C GLY A 501 -20.17 6.73 22.77
N LEU A 502 -19.05 6.03 22.89
CA LEU A 502 -17.71 6.50 22.49
C LEU A 502 -17.47 6.41 20.97
N LEU A 503 -18.32 5.69 20.25
CA LEU A 503 -18.33 5.59 18.79
C LEU A 503 -19.76 5.75 18.28
N ARG A 504 -19.98 6.62 17.28
CA ARG A 504 -21.25 6.75 16.56
C ARG A 504 -21.24 5.85 15.31
N PRO A 505 -22.39 5.33 14.88
CA PRO A 505 -22.49 4.32 13.81
C PRO A 505 -21.90 4.77 12.47
#